data_AF-A0A964QAG6-F1
#
_entry.id   AF-A0A964QAG6-F1
#
_cell.length_a   1.000
_cell.length_b   1.000
_cell.length_c   1.000
_cell.angle_alpha   90.00
_cell.angle_beta   90.00
_cell.angle_gamma   90.00
#
_symmetry.space_group_name_H-M   'P 1'
#
loop_
_entity.id
_entity.type
_entity.pdbx_description
1 polymer ?
#
loop_
_entity_poly.entity_id
_entity_poly.type
_entity_poly.pdbx_seq_one_letter_code
_entity_poly.pdbx_strand_id
1 'polypeptide(L)'
;MSADSGSHDDEAPDSTLGGYLQVHNRPPAFEGSDGQPYTVSIEVEKTANLRVPWIAYLVFPRWAETGLGVVGHVETPALWEGTGAEEVTALVGRTPLLGVKQLLDEAIRRRTEDLA
;
A
#
# COMPACT_ATOMS: atom_id res chain seq x y z
N MET A 1 -12.42 37.63 -26.76
CA MET A 1 -12.85 36.28 -27.18
C MET A 1 -11.62 35.41 -27.28
N SER A 2 -11.74 34.19 -26.74
CA SER A 2 -10.84 33.04 -26.88
C SER A 2 -9.62 33.03 -25.96
N ALA A 3 -9.35 31.99 -25.17
CA ALA A 3 -10.15 30.89 -24.65
C ALA A 3 -9.33 30.41 -23.45
N ASP A 4 -9.95 30.34 -22.27
CA ASP A 4 -9.41 29.64 -21.11
C ASP A 4 -9.36 28.15 -21.47
N SER A 5 -8.18 27.66 -21.82
CA SER A 5 -7.94 26.24 -22.08
C SER A 5 -7.67 25.54 -20.76
N GLY A 6 -8.72 25.45 -19.93
CA GLY A 6 -8.79 24.49 -18.84
C GLY A 6 -9.06 23.10 -19.42
N SER A 7 -8.08 22.20 -19.32
CA SER A 7 -8.18 20.73 -19.30
C SER A 7 -6.74 20.20 -19.48
N HIS A 8 -6.21 19.30 -18.66
CA HIS A 8 -6.71 17.94 -18.41
C HIS A 8 -6.26 17.47 -17.01
N ASP A 9 -7.20 16.94 -16.21
CA ASP A 9 -7.02 15.74 -15.39
C ASP A 9 -5.67 15.54 -14.68
N ASP A 10 -5.30 16.44 -13.76
CA ASP A 10 -4.41 16.08 -12.67
C ASP A 10 -5.16 15.10 -11.77
N GLU A 11 -5.06 13.80 -12.09
CA GLU A 11 -5.37 12.71 -11.16
C GLU A 11 -4.65 13.06 -9.87
N ALA A 12 -5.42 13.46 -8.85
CA ALA A 12 -4.87 14.10 -7.66
C ALA A 12 -3.72 13.22 -7.14
N PRO A 13 -2.46 13.72 -7.08
CA PRO A 13 -1.31 12.88 -6.84
C PRO A 13 -1.42 12.12 -5.51
N ASP A 14 -2.23 12.60 -4.57
CA ASP A 14 -2.56 11.95 -3.30
C ASP A 14 -3.53 10.76 -3.40
N SER A 15 -4.03 10.39 -4.59
CA SER A 15 -4.98 9.29 -4.79
C SER A 15 -4.32 7.90 -4.90
N THR A 16 -3.01 7.84 -5.08
CA THR A 16 -2.20 6.61 -5.06
C THR A 16 -1.36 6.53 -3.80
N LEU A 17 -0.92 5.33 -3.42
CA LEU A 17 -0.09 5.15 -2.22
C LEU A 17 1.22 5.95 -2.28
N GLY A 18 1.93 5.84 -3.41
CA GLY A 18 3.20 6.53 -3.61
C GLY A 18 3.05 8.04 -3.62
N GLY A 19 2.02 8.55 -4.30
CA GLY A 19 1.80 9.99 -4.34
C GLY A 19 1.23 10.57 -3.03
N TYR A 20 0.41 9.81 -2.28
CA TYR A 20 0.03 10.18 -0.91
C TYR A 20 1.27 10.32 -0.02
N LEU A 21 2.18 9.34 -0.04
CA LEU A 21 3.42 9.38 0.73
C LEU A 21 4.28 10.59 0.37
N GLN A 22 4.38 10.91 -0.92
CA GLN A 22 5.12 12.07 -1.41
C GLN A 22 4.55 13.41 -0.90
N VAL A 23 3.21 13.54 -0.87
CA VAL A 23 2.53 14.77 -0.45
C VAL A 23 2.49 14.94 1.07
N HIS A 24 2.24 13.86 1.81
CA HIS A 24 1.92 13.94 3.23
C HIS A 24 3.07 13.57 4.17
N ASN A 25 4.15 12.95 3.66
CA ASN A 25 5.31 12.51 4.43
C ASN A 25 4.94 11.62 5.64
N ARG A 26 3.82 10.88 5.53
CA ARG A 26 3.31 9.90 6.49
C ARG A 26 2.44 8.88 5.74
N PRO A 27 2.33 7.63 6.24
CA PRO A 27 1.46 6.65 5.62
C PRO A 27 -0.02 7.02 5.79
N PRO A 28 -0.89 6.66 4.83
CA PRO A 28 -2.33 6.74 5.03
C PRO A 28 -2.77 5.75 6.12
N ALA A 29 -3.84 6.11 6.82
CA ALA A 29 -4.47 5.26 7.82
C ALA A 29 -5.80 4.70 7.28
N PHE A 30 -6.10 3.46 7.65
CA PHE A 30 -7.29 2.74 7.22
C PHE A 30 -7.93 2.06 8.43
N GLU A 31 -9.25 1.99 8.47
CA GLU A 31 -9.97 1.06 9.34
C GLU A 31 -10.07 -0.30 8.62
N GLY A 32 -9.59 -1.37 9.25
CA GLY A 32 -9.69 -2.71 8.70
C GLY A 32 -11.13 -3.24 8.74
N SER A 33 -11.45 -4.26 7.96
CA SER A 33 -12.74 -4.96 8.05
C SER A 33 -13.01 -5.62 9.41
N ASP A 34 -11.99 -5.74 10.26
CA ASP A 34 -12.06 -6.18 11.66
C ASP A 34 -12.29 -5.03 12.65
N GLY A 35 -12.49 -3.80 12.16
CA GLY A 35 -12.72 -2.58 12.97
C GLY A 35 -11.47 -2.01 13.62
N GLN A 36 -10.28 -2.54 13.32
CA GLN A 36 -9.02 -2.10 13.94
C GLN A 36 -8.30 -1.04 13.07
N PRO A 37 -7.52 -0.12 13.67
CA PRO A 37 -6.77 0.88 12.93
C PRO A 37 -5.48 0.30 12.33
N TYR A 38 -5.24 0.57 11.04
CA TYR A 38 -4.05 0.17 10.31
C TYR A 38 -3.37 1.34 9.60
N THR A 39 -2.06 1.26 9.47
CA THR A 39 -1.28 2.03 8.50
C THR A 39 -0.73 1.09 7.42
N VAL A 40 -0.02 1.60 6.43
CA VAL A 40 0.59 0.78 5.37
C VAL A 40 2.06 1.16 5.17
N SER A 41 2.89 0.15 4.88
CA SER A 41 4.28 0.28 4.44
C SER A 41 4.48 -0.46 3.13
N ILE A 42 5.32 0.08 2.24
CA ILE A 42 5.78 -0.62 1.03
C ILE A 42 7.07 -1.34 1.42
N GLU A 43 7.06 -2.67 1.33
CA GLU A 43 8.24 -3.48 1.57
C GLU A 43 8.77 -4.04 0.26
N VAL A 44 10.09 -4.02 0.10
CA VAL A 44 10.79 -4.57 -1.06
C VAL A 44 11.90 -5.49 -0.59
N GLU A 45 11.87 -6.73 -1.07
CA GLU A 45 12.81 -7.76 -0.68
C GLU A 45 13.50 -8.36 -1.91
N LYS A 46 14.77 -8.75 -1.73
CA LYS A 46 15.50 -9.51 -2.73
C LYS A 46 15.30 -11.02 -2.50
N THR A 47 14.88 -11.74 -3.52
CA THR A 47 14.64 -13.19 -3.48
C THR A 47 15.72 -13.99 -4.22
N ALA A 48 15.62 -15.32 -4.18
CA ALA A 48 16.50 -16.23 -4.90
C ALA A 48 16.23 -16.30 -6.43
N ASN A 49 15.13 -15.70 -6.93
CA ASN A 49 14.80 -15.74 -8.35
C ASN A 49 15.72 -14.80 -9.15
N LEU A 50 16.78 -15.34 -9.76
CA LEU A 50 17.78 -14.52 -10.47
C LEU A 50 17.25 -13.77 -11.71
N ARG A 51 16.07 -14.14 -12.25
CA ARG A 51 15.48 -13.44 -13.41
C ARG A 51 14.70 -12.19 -13.01
N VAL A 52 14.02 -12.24 -11.87
CA VAL A 52 13.26 -11.12 -11.26
C VAL A 52 13.55 -11.12 -9.76
N PRO A 53 14.76 -10.69 -9.35
CA PRO A 53 15.24 -10.88 -7.98
C PRO A 53 14.56 -9.99 -6.95
N TRP A 54 13.71 -9.05 -7.34
CA TRP A 54 13.04 -8.16 -6.41
C TRP A 54 11.55 -8.45 -6.38
N ILE A 55 10.99 -8.50 -5.18
CA ILE A 55 9.55 -8.53 -4.98
C ILE A 55 9.13 -7.31 -4.16
N ALA A 56 7.88 -6.88 -4.33
CA ALA A 56 7.29 -5.84 -3.51
C ALA A 56 5.90 -6.24 -3.03
N TYR A 57 5.59 -5.89 -1.79
CA TYR A 57 4.35 -6.21 -1.10
C TYR A 57 4.01 -5.11 -0.09
N LEU A 58 2.81 -5.18 0.48
CA LEU A 58 2.35 -4.24 1.50
C LEU A 58 2.31 -4.91 2.87
N VAL A 59 2.87 -4.25 3.87
CA VAL A 59 2.68 -4.59 5.28
C VAL A 59 1.73 -3.58 5.90
N PHE A 60 0.76 -4.08 6.66
CA PHE A 60 -0.23 -3.27 7.36
C PHE A 60 -0.05 -3.41 8.88
N PRO A 61 0.73 -2.52 9.53
CA PRO A 61 0.80 -2.47 10.98
C PRO A 61 -0.57 -2.16 11.59
N ARG A 62 -1.04 -3.03 12.48
CA ARG A 62 -2.23 -2.83 13.30
C ARG A 62 -1.86 -2.05 14.55
N TRP A 63 -2.56 -0.96 14.80
CA TRP A 63 -2.36 -0.12 15.98
C TRP A 63 -3.28 -0.52 17.11
N ALA A 64 -2.84 -0.32 18.36
CA ALA A 64 -3.75 -0.32 19.48
C ALA A 64 -4.81 0.79 19.29
N GLU A 65 -6.04 0.58 19.77
CA GLU A 65 -7.10 1.61 19.74
C GLU A 65 -6.68 2.93 20.40
N THR A 66 -5.80 2.86 21.39
CA THR A 66 -5.23 4.05 22.07
C THR A 66 -4.23 4.83 21.21
N GLY A 67 -3.81 4.27 20.06
CA GLY A 67 -2.76 4.83 19.20
C GLY A 67 -1.35 4.72 19.77
N LEU A 68 -1.16 4.08 20.94
CA LEU A 68 0.12 4.08 21.67
C LEU A 68 1.18 3.10 21.13
N GLY A 69 0.88 2.36 20.05
CA GLY A 69 1.84 1.49 19.40
C GLY A 69 1.22 0.46 18.47
N VAL A 70 2.09 -0.23 17.75
CA VAL A 70 1.73 -1.36 16.88
C VAL A 70 1.58 -2.63 17.72
N VAL A 71 0.45 -3.32 17.58
CA VAL A 71 0.09 -4.54 18.33
C VAL A 71 0.02 -5.79 17.44
N GLY A 72 0.32 -5.65 16.15
CA GLY A 72 0.36 -6.74 15.18
C GLY A 72 0.49 -6.20 13.77
N HIS A 73 0.42 -7.08 12.78
CA HIS A 73 0.29 -6.69 11.38
C HIS A 73 -0.38 -7.81 10.57
N VAL A 74 -0.83 -7.45 9.39
CA VAL A 74 -1.10 -8.38 8.29
C VAL A 74 -0.31 -7.91 7.07
N GLU A 75 -0.07 -8.78 6.09
CA GLU A 75 0.67 -8.42 4.89
C GLU A 75 0.04 -9.04 3.65
N THR A 76 0.30 -8.43 2.50
CA THR A 76 -0.02 -9.05 1.22
C THR A 76 1.07 -10.06 0.85
N PRO A 77 0.75 -11.08 0.05
CA PRO A 77 1.74 -11.74 -0.80
C PRO A 77 2.46 -10.73 -1.71
N ALA A 78 3.50 -11.18 -2.40
CA ALA A 78 4.14 -10.41 -3.45
C ALA A 78 3.10 -9.89 -4.45
N LEU A 79 3.05 -8.57 -4.63
CA LEU A 79 2.17 -7.89 -5.59
C LEU A 79 2.88 -7.71 -6.93
N TRP A 80 4.19 -7.49 -6.89
CA TRP A 80 5.04 -7.31 -8.07
C TRP A 80 6.36 -8.04 -7.89
N GLU A 81 6.88 -8.55 -9.00
CA GLU A 81 8.27 -9.03 -9.13
C GLU A 81 8.96 -8.23 -10.24
N GLY A 82 10.25 -7.98 -10.12
CA GLY A 82 10.98 -7.15 -11.07
C GLY A 82 12.49 -7.32 -11.01
N THR A 83 13.16 -6.60 -11.91
CA THR A 83 14.63 -6.67 -12.05
C THR A 83 15.35 -5.64 -11.18
N GLY A 84 14.64 -4.60 -10.72
CA GLY A 84 15.16 -3.59 -9.81
C GLY A 84 14.22 -3.30 -8.64
N ALA A 85 14.80 -2.92 -7.49
CA ALA A 85 14.05 -2.51 -6.30
C ALA A 85 13.18 -1.28 -6.56
N GLU A 86 13.75 -0.24 -7.22
CA GLU A 86 13.02 1.00 -7.53
C GLU A 86 11.84 0.76 -8.49
N GLU A 87 11.99 -0.16 -9.44
CA GLU A 87 10.94 -0.57 -10.37
C GLU A 87 9.73 -1.12 -9.61
N VAL A 88 9.95 -2.12 -8.74
CA VAL A 88 8.84 -2.73 -7.98
C VAL A 88 8.25 -1.78 -6.93
N THR A 89 9.07 -0.92 -6.32
CA THR A 89 8.57 0.17 -5.45
C THR A 89 7.63 1.11 -6.21
N ALA A 90 8.03 1.56 -7.40
CA ALA A 90 7.21 2.44 -8.21
C ALA A 90 5.90 1.77 -8.65
N LEU A 91 5.95 0.47 -8.99
CA LEU A 91 4.76 -0.31 -9.34
C LEU A 91 3.78 -0.43 -8.17
N VAL A 92 4.25 -0.77 -6.96
CA VAL A 92 3.40 -0.79 -5.75
C VAL A 92 2.87 0.61 -5.45
N GLY A 93 3.70 1.64 -5.56
CA GLY A 93 3.33 3.03 -5.30
C GLY A 93 2.18 3.54 -6.17
N ARG A 94 1.98 2.99 -7.37
CA ARG A 94 0.86 3.33 -8.27
C ARG A 94 -0.49 2.75 -7.83
N THR A 95 -0.53 1.93 -6.77
CA THR A 95 -1.78 1.36 -6.27
C THR A 95 -2.69 2.49 -5.76
N PRO A 96 -3.93 2.63 -6.27
CA PRO A 96 -4.89 3.59 -5.75
C PRO A 96 -5.17 3.32 -4.26
N LEU A 97 -5.43 4.35 -3.46
CA LEU A 97 -5.70 4.19 -2.02
C LEU A 97 -6.91 3.29 -1.74
N LEU A 98 -7.92 3.31 -2.62
CA LEU A 98 -9.03 2.35 -2.56
C LEU A 98 -8.55 0.90 -2.76
N GLY A 99 -7.62 0.68 -3.68
CA GLY A 99 -6.99 -0.63 -3.89
C GLY A 99 -6.16 -1.08 -2.68
N VAL A 100 -5.45 -0.15 -2.03
CA VAL A 100 -4.73 -0.42 -0.77
C VAL A 100 -5.68 -0.90 0.32
N LYS A 101 -6.84 -0.24 0.48
CA LYS A 101 -7.88 -0.66 1.42
C LYS A 101 -8.42 -2.06 1.12
N GLN A 102 -8.67 -2.38 -0.14
CA GLN A 102 -9.13 -3.71 -0.55
C GLN A 102 -8.08 -4.79 -0.24
N LEU A 103 -6.79 -4.48 -0.45
CA LEU A 103 -5.69 -5.39 -0.11
C LEU A 103 -5.57 -5.62 1.40
N LEU A 104 -5.81 -4.60 2.23
CA LEU A 104 -5.87 -4.73 3.69
C LEU A 104 -6.98 -5.71 4.10
N ASP A 105 -8.20 -5.51 3.63
CA ASP A 105 -9.35 -6.34 4.03
C ASP A 105 -9.16 -7.80 3.62
N GLU A 106 -8.60 -8.02 2.44
CA GLU A 106 -8.24 -9.35 1.96
C GLU A 106 -7.14 -10.00 2.80
N ALA A 107 -6.14 -9.25 3.24
CA ALA A 107 -5.09 -9.75 4.14
C ALA A 107 -5.65 -10.13 5.52
N ILE A 108 -6.57 -9.33 6.07
CA ILE A 108 -7.30 -9.63 7.32
C ILE A 108 -8.11 -10.93 7.18
N ARG A 109 -8.83 -11.09 6.07
CA ARG A 109 -9.62 -12.29 5.78
C ARG A 109 -8.75 -13.54 5.77
N ARG A 110 -7.65 -13.55 5.01
CA ARG A 110 -6.71 -14.70 4.97
C ARG A 110 -6.13 -15.03 6.33
N ARG A 111 -5.71 -14.00 7.10
CA ARG A 111 -5.15 -14.22 8.44
C ARG A 111 -6.15 -14.86 9.38
N THR A 112 -7.43 -14.54 9.24
CA THR A 112 -8.51 -15.15 10.03
C THR A 112 -8.71 -16.62 9.66
N GLU A 113 -8.62 -16.95 8.36
CA GLU A 113 -8.71 -18.33 7.85
C GLU A 113 -7.54 -19.19 8.34
N ASP A 114 -6.32 -18.65 8.42
CA ASP A 114 -5.15 -19.37 8.94
C ASP A 114 -5.22 -19.70 10.44
N LEU A 115 -6.06 -19.01 11.20
CA LEU A 115 -6.23 -19.18 12.65
C LEU A 115 -7.43 -20.05 13.04
N ALA A 116 -8.27 -20.41 12.06
CA ALA A 116 -9.48 -21.23 12.25
C ALA A 116 -9.17 -22.73 12.17
#